data_AF-Q7Z4G1-F1
#
_entry.id   AF-Q7Z4G1-F1
#
_cell.length_a   1.000
_cell.length_b   1.000
_cell.length_c   1.000
_cell.angle_alpha   90.00
_cell.angle_beta   90.00
_cell.angle_gamma   90.00
#
_symmetry.space_group_name_H-M   'P 1'
#
loop_
_entity.id
_entity.type
_entity.pdbx_description
1 polymer ?
#
loop_
_entity_poly.entity_id
_entity_poly.type
_entity_poly.pdbx_seq_one_letter_code
_entity_poly.pdbx_strand_id
1 'polypeptide(L)'
;MEASSEPPLDAKSDVTNQLVDFQWKLGMAVSSDTCRSLKYPYVAVMLKVADHSGQVKTKCFEMTIPQFQNFYRQFKEIAAVIETV
;
A
#
# COMPACT_ATOMS: atom_id res chain seq x y z
N MET A 1 6.52 -36.54 21.48
CA MET A 1 5.28 -36.10 20.80
C MET A 1 5.00 -34.70 21.27
N GLU A 2 5.42 -33.69 20.51
CA GLU A 2 4.77 -32.38 20.53
C GLU A 2 4.71 -31.94 19.08
N ALA A 3 3.58 -32.26 18.44
CA ALA A 3 3.23 -31.60 17.21
C ALA A 3 2.84 -30.18 17.62
N SER A 4 3.72 -29.21 17.35
CA SER A 4 3.41 -27.80 17.48
C SER A 4 2.31 -27.48 16.47
N SER A 5 1.07 -27.60 16.91
CA SER A 5 -0.11 -27.18 16.16
C SER A 5 -0.05 -25.66 16.08
N GLU A 6 0.54 -25.12 15.01
CA GLU A 6 0.32 -23.72 14.67
C GLU A 6 -1.20 -23.54 14.52
N PRO A 7 -1.84 -22.68 15.32
CA PRO A 7 -3.27 -22.48 15.20
C PRO A 7 -3.55 -21.95 13.79
N PRO A 8 -4.58 -22.46 13.10
CA PRO A 8 -5.00 -21.87 11.84
C PRO A 8 -5.29 -20.41 12.13
N LEU A 9 -4.49 -19.52 11.52
CA LEU A 9 -4.76 -18.09 11.55
C LEU A 9 -6.12 -17.93 10.89
N ASP A 10 -7.17 -17.83 11.71
CA ASP A 10 -8.48 -17.37 11.26
C ASP A 10 -8.20 -16.02 10.61
N ALA A 11 -8.15 -15.97 9.29
CA ALA A 11 -7.69 -14.83 8.50
C ALA A 11 -8.47 -13.53 8.79
N LYS A 12 -9.60 -13.67 9.50
CA LYS A 12 -10.46 -12.59 9.97
C LYS A 12 -10.03 -11.97 11.32
N SER A 13 -9.24 -12.67 12.11
CA SER A 13 -8.96 -12.32 13.52
C SER A 13 -7.76 -11.39 13.73
N ASP A 14 -6.84 -11.26 12.77
CA ASP A 14 -5.60 -10.48 12.97
C ASP A 14 -5.44 -9.26 12.03
N VAL A 15 -6.52 -8.84 11.34
CA VAL A 15 -6.49 -7.56 10.61
C VAL A 15 -6.67 -6.42 11.61
N THR A 16 -5.55 -5.92 12.14
CA THR A 16 -5.57 -4.93 13.22
C THR A 16 -5.86 -3.51 12.78
N ASN A 17 -5.62 -3.21 11.50
CA ASN A 17 -5.71 -1.88 10.95
C ASN A 17 -6.54 -1.89 9.66
N GLN A 18 -7.45 -0.93 9.53
CA GLN A 18 -8.34 -0.80 8.38
C GLN A 18 -7.82 0.29 7.42
N LEU A 19 -7.71 -0.02 6.13
CA LEU A 19 -7.50 1.01 5.10
C LEU A 19 -8.77 1.85 4.96
N VAL A 20 -8.67 3.15 5.23
CA VAL A 20 -9.78 4.11 5.21
C VAL A 20 -9.84 4.88 3.89
N ASP A 21 -8.70 5.25 3.34
CA ASP A 21 -8.61 6.06 2.13
C ASP A 21 -7.33 5.73 1.36
N PHE A 22 -7.44 5.74 0.04
CA PHE A 22 -6.34 5.53 -0.89
C PHE A 22 -6.35 6.65 -1.93
N GLN A 23 -5.32 7.49 -1.91
CA GLN A 23 -5.13 8.54 -2.89
C GLN A 23 -3.81 8.35 -3.60
N TRP A 24 -3.80 8.63 -4.90
CA TRP A 24 -2.57 8.59 -5.69
C TRP A 24 -2.54 9.72 -6.70
N LYS A 25 -1.33 10.14 -7.06
CA LYS A 25 -1.09 11.13 -8.12
C LYS A 25 0.13 10.72 -8.94
N LEU A 26 0.06 10.96 -10.24
CA LEU A 26 1.20 10.93 -11.14
C LEU A 26 1.89 12.30 -11.12
N GLY A 27 3.17 12.32 -10.79
CA GLY A 27 4.01 13.51 -10.77
C GLY A 27 5.19 13.38 -11.73
N MET A 28 5.81 14.51 -12.04
CA MET A 28 7.07 14.56 -12.79
C MET A 28 8.02 15.51 -12.08
N ALA A 29 9.16 14.99 -11.63
CA ALA A 29 10.23 15.82 -11.13
C ALA A 29 10.99 16.40 -12.32
N VAL A 30 10.96 17.72 -12.47
CA VAL A 30 11.55 18.43 -13.63
C VAL A 30 13.03 18.74 -13.37
N SER A 31 13.35 19.20 -12.16
CA SER A 31 14.70 19.57 -11.74
C SER A 31 14.90 19.37 -10.24
N SER A 32 16.16 19.32 -9.82
CA SER A 32 16.64 19.39 -8.44
C SER A 32 17.87 20.32 -8.38
N ASP A 33 18.32 20.66 -7.18
CA ASP A 33 19.52 21.49 -6.96
C ASP A 33 20.78 20.90 -7.62
N THR A 34 20.83 19.57 -7.74
CA THR A 34 21.94 18.83 -8.34
C THR A 34 21.68 18.38 -9.78
N CYS A 35 20.45 18.47 -10.28
CA CYS A 35 20.09 18.00 -11.62
C CYS A 35 19.02 18.89 -12.28
N ARG A 36 19.42 19.72 -13.25
CA ARG A 36 18.51 20.66 -13.96
C ARG A 36 17.47 19.99 -14.86
N SER A 37 17.66 18.71 -15.20
CA SER A 37 16.80 17.96 -16.11
C SER A 37 16.54 16.56 -15.57
N LEU A 38 15.93 16.46 -14.39
CA LEU A 38 15.63 15.16 -13.79
C LEU A 38 14.64 14.38 -14.66
N LYS A 39 13.61 15.09 -15.19
CA LYS A 39 12.55 14.56 -16.07
C LYS A 39 12.08 13.16 -15.65
N TYR A 40 11.89 12.97 -14.35
CA TYR A 40 11.64 11.67 -13.76
C TYR A 40 10.17 11.56 -13.33
N PRO A 41 9.35 10.78 -14.04
CA PRO A 41 7.97 10.54 -13.61
C PRO A 41 7.96 9.61 -12.40
N TYR A 42 7.08 9.90 -11.45
CA TYR A 42 6.88 9.10 -10.24
C TYR A 42 5.41 9.07 -9.88
N VAL A 43 4.99 8.05 -9.15
CA VAL A 43 3.67 8.01 -8.52
C VAL A 43 3.83 8.24 -7.03
N ALA A 44 3.11 9.21 -6.49
CA ALA A 44 2.97 9.41 -5.06
C ALA A 44 1.66 8.79 -4.59
N VAL A 45 1.73 7.96 -3.55
CA VAL A 45 0.58 7.32 -2.92
C VAL A 45 0.46 7.85 -1.49
N MET A 46 -0.77 8.13 -1.08
CA MET A 46 -1.16 8.47 0.29
C MET A 46 -2.20 7.46 0.76
N LEU A 47 -1.89 6.78 1.87
CA LEU A 47 -2.77 5.84 2.56
C LEU A 47 -3.23 6.45 3.88
N LYS A 48 -4.53 6.38 4.16
CA LYS A 48 -5.06 6.61 5.51
C LYS A 48 -5.48 5.28 6.11
N VAL A 49 -4.96 4.97 7.28
CA VAL A 49 -5.18 3.69 7.95
C VAL A 49 -5.68 3.96 9.37
N ALA A 50 -6.84 3.41 9.73
CA ALA A 50 -7.37 3.45 11.09
C ALA A 50 -6.87 2.24 11.88
N ASP A 51 -6.39 2.47 13.11
CA ASP A 51 -6.14 1.40 14.07
C ASP A 51 -7.41 1.03 14.87
N HIS A 52 -7.31 0.03 15.75
CA HIS A 52 -8.41 -0.41 16.61
C HIS A 52 -9.00 0.67 17.53
N SER A 53 -8.24 1.72 17.85
CA SER A 53 -8.74 2.85 18.65
C SER A 53 -9.53 3.86 17.79
N GLY A 54 -9.62 3.63 16.48
CA GLY A 54 -10.18 4.57 15.51
C GLY A 54 -9.22 5.70 15.13
N GLN A 55 -7.97 5.68 15.62
CA GLN A 55 -6.99 6.69 15.26
C GLN A 55 -6.50 6.47 13.82
N VAL A 56 -6.62 7.51 13.00
CA VAL A 56 -6.22 7.46 11.60
C VAL A 56 -4.79 7.98 11.45
N LYS A 57 -3.92 7.15 10.89
CA LYS A 57 -2.55 7.51 10.50
C LYS A 57 -2.44 7.62 9.00
N THR A 58 -1.82 8.71 8.55
CA THR A 58 -1.52 8.93 7.13
C THR A 58 -0.08 8.51 6.84
N LYS A 59 0.12 7.75 5.76
CA LYS A 59 1.44 7.37 5.24
C LYS A 59 1.53 7.72 3.77
N CYS A 60 2.63 8.36 3.39
CA CYS A 60 2.91 8.74 2.01
C CYS A 60 4.21 8.11 1.56
N PHE A 61 4.26 7.68 0.30
CA PHE A 61 5.47 7.16 -0.33
C PHE A 61 5.44 7.40 -1.83
N GLU A 62 6.62 7.43 -2.42
CA GLU A 62 6.81 7.58 -3.86
C GLU A 62 7.34 6.28 -4.45
N MET A 63 6.99 6.05 -5.71
CA MET A 63 7.44 4.90 -6.46
C MET A 63 7.65 5.23 -7.92
N THR A 64 8.49 4.43 -8.57
CA THR A 64 8.70 4.50 -10.00
C THR A 64 7.47 3.96 -10.74
N ILE A 65 7.32 4.32 -12.03
CA ILE A 65 6.20 3.81 -12.84
C ILE A 65 6.17 2.27 -12.89
N PRO A 66 7.31 1.56 -13.09
CA PRO A 66 7.31 0.09 -13.03
C PRO A 66 6.90 -0.48 -11.66
N GLN A 67 7.32 0.16 -10.56
CA GLN A 67 6.90 -0.23 -9.21
C GLN A 67 5.38 -0.08 -9.04
N PHE A 68 4.80 1.02 -9.53
CA PHE A 68 3.35 1.23 -9.48
C PHE A 68 2.57 0.22 -10.31
N GLN A 69 3.06 -0.13 -11.49
CA GLN A 69 2.44 -1.18 -12.31
C GLN A 69 2.45 -2.53 -11.59
N ASN A 70 3.53 -2.85 -10.85
CA ASN A 70 3.59 -4.06 -10.05
C ASN A 70 2.65 -4.00 -8.84
N PHE A 71 2.64 -2.87 -8.12
CA PHE A 71 1.74 -2.63 -7.00
C PHE A 71 0.27 -2.76 -7.43
N TYR A 72 -0.11 -2.19 -8.58
CA TYR A 72 -1.46 -2.30 -9.12
C TYR A 72 -1.87 -3.75 -9.42
N ARG A 73 -0.96 -4.60 -9.93
CA ARG A 73 -1.24 -6.03 -10.12
C ARG A 73 -1.56 -6.73 -8.79
N GLN A 74 -0.73 -6.50 -7.78
CA GLN A 74 -0.94 -7.06 -6.44
C GLN A 74 -2.24 -6.53 -5.82
N PHE A 75 -2.56 -5.25 -6.02
CA PHE A 75 -3.80 -4.67 -5.50
C PHE A 75 -5.05 -5.31 -6.13
N LYS A 76 -5.00 -5.67 -7.42
CA LYS A 76 -6.08 -6.42 -8.07
C LYS A 76 -6.24 -7.84 -7.53
N GLU A 77 -5.14 -8.51 -7.21
CA GLU A 77 -5.18 -9.83 -6.58
C GLU A 77 -5.84 -9.74 -5.20
N ILE A 78 -5.48 -8.73 -4.40
CA ILE A 78 -6.11 -8.46 -3.09
C ILE A 78 -7.61 -8.16 -3.27
N ALA A 79 -7.98 -7.33 -4.23
CA ALA A 79 -9.39 -7.00 -4.49
C ALA A 79 -10.20 -8.26 -4.86
N ALA A 80 -9.66 -9.13 -5.73
CA ALA A 80 -10.31 -10.39 -6.08
C ALA A 80 -10.52 -11.30 -4.87
N VAL A 81 -9.57 -11.37 -3.93
CA VAL A 81 -9.75 -12.12 -2.68
C VAL A 81 -10.85 -11.50 -1.82
N ILE A 82 -10.88 -10.17 -1.67
CA ILE A 82 -11.90 -9.47 -0.88
C ILE A 82 -13.30 -9.64 -1.48
N GLU A 83 -13.44 -9.63 -2.80
CA GLU A 83 -14.73 -9.82 -3.50
C GLU A 83 -15.32 -11.23 -3.32
N THR A 84 -14.49 -12.23 -3.03
CA THR A 84 -14.94 -13.61 -2.82
C THR A 84 -15.45 -13.92 -1.40
N VAL A 85 -15.41 -12.94 -0.49
CA VAL A 85 -15.90 -13.05 0.90
C VAL A 85 -17.27 -12.42 1.04
#